data_AF-A0A933J4D4-F1
#
_entry.id   AF-A0A933J4D4-F1
#
_cell.length_a   1.000
_cell.length_b   1.000
_cell.length_c   1.000
_cell.angle_alpha   90.00
_cell.angle_beta   90.00
_cell.angle_gamma   90.00
#
_symmetry.space_group_name_H-M   'P 1'
#
loop_
_entity.id
_entity.type
_entity.pdbx_description
1 polymer ?
#
loop_
_entity_poly.entity_id
_entity_poly.type
_entity_poly.pdbx_seq_one_letter_code
_entity_poly.pdbx_strand_id
1 'polypeptide(L)'
;MGGQRMKRALAIILGATAAAVAYALLVRPWMQQWGATSEEVSRALPGDALVRNAKLNATHAVTIHAPVTQVWQWLVQIGQGRGGFYSYDLIENLMGLDIHSADRIVPELQYLRAGDKIPLAPNGFGVPVAILEPGRALVLHGDTRLDPAAIPTMKPGDYFAVTWGWFLEEIDAHTMRLIERWRADWKPSLQQTIFMRAFLEPGAFLMERKMLLGIKERAESARTS
;
A
#
# COMPACT_ATOMS: atom_id res chain seq x y z
N MET A 1 19.75 37.52 28.63
CA MET A 1 19.00 36.23 28.56
C MET A 1 18.32 35.96 27.20
N GLY A 2 18.00 36.95 26.36
CA GLY A 2 17.34 36.73 25.05
C GLY A 2 18.19 36.10 23.95
N GLY A 3 19.48 36.46 23.83
CA GLY A 3 20.35 36.00 22.73
C GLY A 3 20.67 34.50 22.73
N GLN A 4 20.77 33.87 23.91
CA GLN A 4 21.04 32.44 24.02
C GLN A 4 19.79 31.59 23.69
N ARG A 5 18.59 32.09 24.01
CA ARG A 5 17.32 31.47 23.61
C ARG A 5 17.11 31.55 22.10
N MET A 6 17.43 32.69 21.47
CA MET A 6 17.36 32.86 20.02
C MET A 6 18.32 31.92 19.27
N LYS A 7 19.59 31.84 19.71
CA LYS A 7 20.58 30.92 19.10
C LYS A 7 20.15 29.45 19.19
N ARG A 8 19.57 29.04 20.31
CA ARG A 8 19.01 27.68 20.49
C ARG A 8 17.82 27.43 19.57
N ALA A 9 16.90 28.38 19.46
CA ALA A 9 15.75 28.27 18.57
C ALA A 9 16.19 28.14 17.10
N LEU A 10 17.15 28.95 16.65
CA LEU A 10 17.70 28.88 15.29
C LEU A 10 18.39 27.54 15.02
N ALA A 11 19.18 27.02 15.97
CA ALA A 11 19.82 25.71 15.83
C ALA A 11 18.80 24.57 15.70
N ILE A 12 17.71 24.60 16.47
CA ILE A 12 16.63 23.61 16.37
C ILE A 12 15.94 23.68 15.00
N ILE A 13 15.63 24.89 14.53
CA ILE A 13 14.99 25.09 13.22
C ILE A 13 15.90 24.58 12.09
N LEU A 14 17.19 24.91 12.13
CA LEU A 14 18.16 24.45 11.14
C LEU A 14 18.29 22.92 11.16
N GLY A 15 18.36 22.32 12.35
CA GLY A 15 18.42 20.86 12.51
C GLY A 15 17.17 20.15 11.97
N ALA A 16 15.98 20.65 12.31
CA ALA A 16 14.72 20.12 11.82
C ALA A 16 14.58 20.25 10.30
N THR A 17 15.03 21.39 9.74
CA THR A 17 15.03 21.63 8.29
C THR A 17 15.98 20.65 7.59
N ALA A 18 17.20 20.48 8.10
CA ALA A 18 18.16 19.54 7.54
C ALA A 18 17.63 18.10 7.57
N ALA A 19 17.01 17.68 8.68
CA ALA A 19 16.40 16.35 8.79
C ALA A 19 15.23 16.16 7.80
N ALA A 20 14.35 17.17 7.65
CA ALA A 20 13.25 17.11 6.70
C ALA A 20 13.75 17.02 5.25
N VAL A 21 14.82 17.75 4.90
CA VAL A 21 15.45 17.68 3.57
C VAL A 21 16.09 16.30 3.34
N ALA A 22 16.85 15.78 4.32
CA ALA A 22 17.45 14.46 4.22
C ALA A 22 16.39 13.36 4.07
N TYR A 23 15.30 13.44 4.82
CA TYR A 23 14.17 12.53 4.68
C TYR A 23 13.56 12.60 3.28
N ALA A 24 13.27 13.82 2.79
CA ALA A 24 12.63 14.02 1.49
C ALA A 24 13.50 13.56 0.31
N LEU A 25 14.83 13.69 0.40
CA LEU A 25 15.75 13.39 -0.70
C LEU A 25 16.32 11.96 -0.67
N LEU A 26 16.44 11.34 0.50
CA LEU A 26 17.12 10.05 0.65
C LEU A 26 16.16 8.95 1.10
N VAL A 27 15.42 9.20 2.18
CA VAL A 27 14.60 8.18 2.83
C VAL A 27 13.32 7.93 2.05
N ARG A 28 12.58 9.00 1.71
CA ARG A 28 11.30 8.90 1.00
C ARG A 28 11.44 8.23 -0.38
N PRO A 29 12.40 8.59 -1.25
CA PRO A 29 12.53 7.93 -2.54
C PRO A 29 12.87 6.45 -2.41
N TRP A 30 13.75 6.08 -1.47
CA TRP A 30 14.05 4.68 -1.17
C TRP A 30 12.80 3.91 -0.71
N MET A 31 12.02 4.48 0.21
CA MET A 31 10.77 3.88 0.67
C MET A 31 9.78 3.69 -0.48
N GLN A 32 9.67 4.65 -1.40
CA GLN A 32 8.74 4.57 -2.53
C GLN A 32 9.14 3.55 -3.59
N GLN A 33 10.37 3.05 -3.58
CA GLN A 33 10.90 2.16 -4.62
C GLN A 33 11.46 0.85 -4.03
N TRP A 34 11.09 0.54 -2.78
CA TRP A 34 11.69 -0.56 -2.04
C TRP A 34 11.57 -1.89 -2.79
N GLY A 35 12.73 -2.48 -3.09
CA GLY A 35 12.83 -3.76 -3.78
C GLY A 35 12.54 -3.70 -5.29
N ALA A 36 12.00 -2.60 -5.82
CA ALA A 36 11.66 -2.44 -7.22
C ALA A 36 12.83 -1.92 -8.07
N THR A 37 12.85 -2.29 -9.35
CA THR A 37 13.82 -1.78 -10.33
C THR A 37 13.33 -0.46 -10.95
N SER A 38 14.23 0.32 -11.55
CA SER A 38 13.88 1.55 -12.26
C SER A 38 12.92 1.30 -13.44
N GLU A 39 13.01 0.14 -14.09
CA GLU A 39 12.09 -0.27 -15.15
C GLU A 39 10.69 -0.54 -14.57
N GLU A 40 10.62 -1.32 -13.49
CA GLU A 40 9.36 -1.62 -12.80
C GLU A 40 8.67 -0.33 -12.34
N VAL A 41 9.42 0.64 -11.80
CA VAL A 41 8.92 1.96 -11.36
C VAL A 41 8.42 2.83 -12.50
N SER A 42 9.08 2.82 -13.66
CA SER A 42 8.79 3.76 -14.75
C SER A 42 7.77 3.27 -15.77
N ARG A 43 7.60 1.96 -15.94
CA ARG A 43 6.62 1.39 -16.88
C ARG A 43 5.19 1.59 -16.40
N ALA A 44 4.26 1.68 -17.36
CA ALA A 44 2.84 1.73 -17.07
C ALA A 44 2.31 0.37 -16.59
N LEU A 45 1.50 0.38 -15.54
CA LEU A 45 0.80 -0.80 -15.03
C LEU A 45 -0.73 -0.60 -15.10
N PRO A 46 -1.51 -1.70 -15.20
CA PRO A 46 -2.97 -1.62 -15.13
C PRO A 46 -3.43 -0.81 -13.90
N GLY A 47 -4.35 0.13 -14.12
CA GLY A 47 -4.85 1.02 -13.07
C GLY A 47 -4.16 2.39 -12.97
N ASP A 48 -2.95 2.57 -13.52
CA ASP A 48 -2.23 3.85 -13.45
C ASP A 48 -3.05 5.03 -14.02
N ALA A 49 -3.87 4.77 -15.04
CA ALA A 49 -4.73 5.77 -15.68
C ALA A 49 -5.97 6.16 -14.85
N LEU A 50 -6.33 5.40 -13.80
CA LEU A 50 -7.44 5.73 -12.89
C LEU A 50 -7.04 6.89 -11.94
N VAL A 51 -5.74 7.04 -11.63
CA VAL A 51 -5.19 8.17 -10.87
C VAL A 51 -4.02 8.78 -11.66
N ARG A 52 -4.36 9.58 -12.67
CA ARG A 52 -3.39 10.16 -13.63
C ARG A 52 -2.40 11.11 -12.96
N ASN A 53 -2.90 12.04 -12.14
CA ASN A 53 -2.11 13.09 -11.51
C ASN A 53 -1.73 12.73 -10.06
N ALA A 54 -1.22 11.51 -9.87
CA ALA A 54 -0.87 11.02 -8.55
C ALA A 54 0.25 11.86 -7.90
N LYS A 55 0.01 12.31 -6.67
CA LYS A 55 1.00 13.03 -5.84
C LYS A 55 1.89 12.07 -5.07
N LEU A 56 1.42 10.84 -4.89
CA LEU A 56 2.16 9.69 -4.40
C LEU A 56 2.13 8.60 -5.47
N ASN A 57 3.30 8.00 -5.73
CA ASN A 57 3.43 6.83 -6.59
C ASN A 57 4.55 5.97 -6.00
N ALA A 58 4.17 4.99 -5.19
CA ALA A 58 5.07 3.98 -4.63
C ALA A 58 5.00 2.72 -5.48
N THR A 59 6.14 2.07 -5.70
CA THR A 59 6.24 0.77 -6.35
C THR A 59 7.18 -0.08 -5.53
N HIS A 60 6.67 -1.16 -4.95
CA HIS A 60 7.46 -2.14 -4.23
C HIS A 60 7.49 -3.46 -4.96
N ALA A 61 8.53 -4.25 -4.75
CA ALA A 61 8.57 -5.56 -5.38
C ALA A 61 9.42 -6.56 -4.61
N VAL A 62 8.98 -7.81 -4.64
CA VAL A 62 9.67 -8.95 -4.05
C VAL A 62 9.70 -10.11 -5.04
N THR A 63 10.80 -10.86 -5.02
CA THR A 63 10.88 -12.13 -5.74
C THR A 63 10.43 -13.25 -4.82
N ILE A 64 9.55 -14.11 -5.28
CA ILE A 64 8.95 -15.21 -4.52
C ILE A 64 9.28 -16.53 -5.22
N HIS A 65 9.85 -17.47 -4.49
CA HIS A 65 10.22 -18.81 -4.96
C HIS A 65 9.02 -19.78 -4.90
N ALA A 66 7.91 -19.36 -5.52
CA ALA A 66 6.71 -20.14 -5.71
C ALA A 66 6.07 -19.83 -7.08
N PRO A 67 5.31 -20.75 -7.67
CA PRO A 67 4.54 -20.50 -8.89
C PRO A 67 3.50 -19.39 -8.69
N VAL A 68 3.17 -18.67 -9.76
CA VAL A 68 2.15 -17.60 -9.80
C VAL A 68 0.81 -18.08 -9.22
N THR A 69 0.38 -19.29 -9.54
CA THR A 69 -0.89 -19.87 -9.08
C THR A 69 -0.97 -19.95 -7.56
N GLN A 70 0.14 -20.24 -6.89
CA GLN A 70 0.22 -20.34 -5.44
C GLN A 70 0.20 -18.96 -4.78
N VAL A 71 0.95 -18.00 -5.33
CA VAL A 71 0.95 -16.61 -4.84
C VAL A 71 -0.43 -15.97 -5.02
N TRP A 72 -1.10 -16.25 -6.14
CA TRP A 72 -2.43 -15.72 -6.45
C TRP A 72 -3.47 -16.07 -5.38
N GLN A 73 -3.45 -17.30 -4.85
CA GLN A 73 -4.42 -17.74 -3.83
C GLN A 73 -4.33 -16.93 -2.53
N TRP A 74 -3.11 -16.55 -2.12
CA TRP A 74 -2.90 -15.66 -0.98
C TRP A 74 -3.39 -14.24 -1.26
N LEU A 75 -3.19 -13.77 -2.49
CA LEU A 75 -3.55 -12.41 -2.88
C LEU A 75 -5.08 -12.22 -2.98
N VAL A 76 -5.82 -13.16 -3.57
CA VAL A 76 -7.28 -12.98 -3.75
C VAL A 76 -8.06 -13.01 -2.45
N GLN A 77 -7.52 -13.64 -1.40
CA GLN A 77 -8.18 -13.73 -0.11
C GLN A 77 -7.85 -12.56 0.82
N ILE A 78 -7.09 -11.54 0.40
CA ILE A 78 -6.75 -10.40 1.28
C ILE A 78 -8.00 -9.65 1.74
N GLY A 79 -7.91 -9.01 2.90
CA GLY A 79 -8.96 -8.15 3.44
C GLY A 79 -9.23 -8.36 4.93
N GLN A 80 -9.72 -7.32 5.58
CA GLN A 80 -10.26 -7.39 6.93
C GLN A 80 -11.53 -8.26 6.92
N GLY A 81 -11.64 -9.20 7.86
CA GLY A 81 -12.69 -10.24 7.85
C GLY A 81 -12.55 -11.27 6.71
N ARG A 82 -11.48 -11.21 5.91
CA ARG A 82 -11.10 -12.21 4.90
C ARG A 82 -9.84 -12.94 5.40
N GLY A 83 -8.84 -13.16 4.56
CA GLY A 83 -7.56 -13.80 4.89
C GLY A 83 -6.55 -12.87 5.56
N GLY A 84 -6.92 -11.62 5.85
CA GLY A 84 -6.04 -10.60 6.41
C GLY A 84 -5.12 -9.96 5.37
N PHE A 85 -4.20 -9.09 5.82
CA PHE A 85 -3.19 -8.44 4.98
C PHE A 85 -1.79 -9.01 5.19
N TYR A 86 -1.64 -10.07 6.00
CA TYR A 86 -0.36 -10.73 6.26
C TYR A 86 0.70 -9.79 6.84
N SER A 87 0.24 -8.75 7.54
CA SER A 87 1.04 -7.61 7.92
C SER A 87 1.41 -7.68 9.42
N TYR A 88 1.31 -6.58 10.16
CA TYR A 88 1.46 -6.53 11.62
C TYR A 88 0.09 -6.63 12.30
N ASP A 89 -0.54 -7.81 12.28
CA ASP A 89 -1.87 -8.05 12.90
C ASP A 89 -1.97 -7.48 14.32
N LEU A 90 -0.91 -7.61 15.14
CA LEU A 90 -0.88 -7.07 16.50
C LEU A 90 -1.00 -5.53 16.53
N ILE A 91 -0.30 -4.82 15.64
CA ILE A 91 -0.34 -3.35 15.57
C ILE A 91 -1.67 -2.89 14.98
N GLU A 92 -2.17 -3.59 13.97
CA GLU A 92 -3.48 -3.35 13.37
C GLU A 92 -4.60 -3.49 14.39
N ASN A 93 -4.53 -4.54 15.23
CA ASN A 93 -5.52 -4.79 16.28
C ASN A 93 -5.41 -3.78 17.44
N LEU A 94 -4.20 -3.32 17.76
CA LEU A 94 -4.01 -2.19 18.68
C LEU A 94 -4.60 -0.88 18.14
N MET A 95 -4.71 -0.73 16.82
CA MET A 95 -5.42 0.39 16.15
C MET A 95 -6.93 0.12 15.95
N GLY A 96 -7.44 -1.02 16.45
CA GLY A 96 -8.86 -1.38 16.36
C GLY A 96 -9.31 -1.90 14.99
N LEU A 97 -8.39 -2.39 14.15
CA LEU A 97 -8.70 -2.88 12.81
C LEU A 97 -9.22 -4.33 12.77
N ASP A 98 -9.09 -5.09 13.86
CA ASP A 98 -9.56 -6.48 13.98
C ASP A 98 -9.20 -7.35 12.76
N ILE A 99 -7.90 -7.37 12.44
CA ILE A 99 -7.30 -8.15 11.36
C ILE A 99 -6.71 -9.44 11.94
N HIS A 100 -7.05 -10.56 11.32
CA HIS A 100 -6.52 -11.89 11.62
C HIS A 100 -6.02 -12.52 10.33
N SER A 101 -4.70 -12.61 10.17
CA SER A 101 -4.11 -13.15 8.95
C SER A 101 -4.18 -14.67 8.93
N ALA A 102 -4.75 -15.21 7.85
CA ALA A 102 -4.84 -16.64 7.64
C ALA A 102 -3.46 -17.28 7.49
N ASP A 103 -3.33 -18.51 7.99
CA ASP A 103 -2.16 -19.38 7.86
C ASP A 103 -2.32 -20.44 6.75
N ARG A 104 -3.50 -20.47 6.12
CA ARG A 104 -3.86 -21.38 5.02
C ARG A 104 -4.70 -20.68 3.95
N ILE A 105 -4.82 -21.34 2.81
CA ILE A 105 -5.79 -20.95 1.77
C ILE A 105 -7.20 -21.31 2.25
N VAL A 106 -8.09 -20.34 2.23
CA VAL A 106 -9.50 -20.49 2.61
C VAL A 106 -10.33 -20.64 1.33
N PRO A 107 -10.92 -21.82 1.05
CA PRO A 107 -11.63 -22.09 -0.21
C PRO A 107 -12.73 -21.08 -0.53
N GLU A 108 -13.44 -20.61 0.48
CA GLU A 108 -14.57 -19.68 0.37
C GLU A 108 -14.13 -18.27 -0.09
N LEU A 109 -12.86 -17.91 0.16
CA LEU A 109 -12.32 -16.59 -0.17
C LEU A 109 -11.64 -16.54 -1.55
N GLN A 110 -11.55 -17.67 -2.25
CA GLN A 110 -10.89 -17.76 -3.56
C GLN A 110 -11.71 -17.16 -4.70
N TYR A 111 -12.98 -16.88 -4.43
CA TYR A 111 -13.89 -16.30 -5.40
C TYR A 111 -13.99 -14.78 -5.20
N LEU A 112 -13.27 -14.04 -6.04
CA LEU A 112 -13.27 -12.57 -6.09
C LEU A 112 -13.64 -12.14 -7.52
N ARG A 113 -14.40 -11.05 -7.66
CA ARG A 113 -14.79 -10.46 -8.93
C ARG A 113 -14.48 -8.96 -8.95
N ALA A 114 -14.36 -8.40 -10.16
CA ALA A 114 -14.39 -6.95 -10.33
C ALA A 114 -15.72 -6.39 -9.77
N GLY A 115 -15.64 -5.28 -9.06
CA GLY A 115 -16.74 -4.65 -8.34
C GLY A 115 -16.89 -5.11 -6.88
N ASP A 116 -16.35 -6.27 -6.50
CA ASP A 116 -16.35 -6.70 -5.10
C ASP A 116 -15.52 -5.72 -4.24
N LYS A 117 -15.87 -5.56 -2.97
CA LYS A 117 -15.12 -4.71 -2.03
C LYS A 117 -14.13 -5.55 -1.24
N ILE A 118 -12.89 -5.08 -1.15
CA ILE A 118 -11.91 -5.58 -0.17
C ILE A 118 -12.05 -4.72 1.09
N PRO A 119 -12.53 -5.27 2.21
CA PRO A 119 -12.64 -4.52 3.46
C PRO A 119 -11.24 -4.20 4.02
N LEU A 120 -11.09 -2.98 4.53
CA LEU A 120 -9.88 -2.47 5.17
C LEU A 120 -10.06 -2.25 6.67
N ALA A 121 -11.30 -2.17 7.16
CA ALA A 121 -11.61 -1.96 8.57
C ALA A 121 -12.98 -2.57 8.97
N PRO A 122 -13.21 -2.84 10.26
CA PRO A 122 -14.43 -3.51 10.75
C PRO A 122 -15.72 -2.71 10.54
N ASN A 123 -15.61 -1.40 10.33
CA ASN A 123 -16.74 -0.52 10.07
C ASN A 123 -17.30 -0.66 8.64
N GLY A 124 -16.81 -1.62 7.85
CA GLY A 124 -17.23 -1.85 6.47
C GLY A 124 -16.56 -0.94 5.45
N PHE A 125 -15.61 -0.09 5.86
CA PHE A 125 -14.77 0.65 4.93
C PHE A 125 -13.93 -0.33 4.10
N GLY A 126 -13.97 -0.17 2.78
CA GLY A 126 -13.28 -1.04 1.85
C GLY A 126 -13.19 -0.43 0.47
N VAL A 127 -12.25 -0.92 -0.33
CA VAL A 127 -11.98 -0.40 -1.67
C VAL A 127 -12.46 -1.41 -2.72
N PRO A 128 -13.27 -0.99 -3.71
CA PRO A 128 -13.70 -1.85 -4.79
C PRO A 128 -12.53 -2.37 -5.64
N VAL A 129 -12.65 -3.63 -6.09
CA VAL A 129 -11.81 -4.22 -7.12
C VAL A 129 -12.16 -3.58 -8.46
N ALA A 130 -11.24 -2.84 -9.04
CA ALA A 130 -11.41 -2.20 -10.35
C ALA A 130 -10.91 -3.09 -11.50
N ILE A 131 -9.80 -3.80 -11.29
CA ILE A 131 -9.22 -4.71 -12.29
C ILE A 131 -8.91 -6.03 -11.59
N LEU A 132 -9.36 -7.12 -12.20
CA LEU A 132 -9.05 -8.47 -11.76
C LEU A 132 -8.71 -9.33 -12.97
N GLU A 133 -7.44 -9.63 -13.14
CA GLU A 133 -6.90 -10.53 -14.14
C GLU A 133 -6.28 -11.72 -13.41
N PRO A 134 -6.96 -12.87 -13.32
CA PRO A 134 -6.49 -14.02 -12.56
C PRO A 134 -5.04 -14.40 -12.89
N GLY A 135 -4.21 -14.48 -11.85
CA GLY A 135 -2.78 -14.81 -11.97
C GLY A 135 -1.92 -13.70 -12.58
N ARG A 136 -2.44 -12.50 -12.82
CA ARG A 136 -1.69 -11.40 -13.44
C ARG A 136 -1.82 -10.08 -12.71
N ALA A 137 -3.04 -9.65 -12.38
CA ALA A 137 -3.27 -8.35 -11.76
C ALA A 137 -4.50 -8.35 -10.84
N LEU A 138 -4.35 -7.74 -9.67
CA LEU A 138 -5.45 -7.33 -8.80
C LEU A 138 -5.27 -5.84 -8.51
N VAL A 139 -6.25 -5.00 -8.87
CA VAL A 139 -6.19 -3.55 -8.65
C VAL A 139 -7.45 -3.08 -7.96
N LEU A 140 -7.28 -2.39 -6.84
CA LEU A 140 -8.31 -1.70 -6.11
C LEU A 140 -8.33 -0.23 -6.51
N HIS A 141 -9.51 0.37 -6.59
CA HIS A 141 -9.65 1.81 -6.86
C HIS A 141 -10.77 2.43 -6.03
N GLY A 142 -10.47 3.57 -5.43
CA GLY A 142 -11.46 4.43 -4.80
C GLY A 142 -11.21 5.88 -5.22
N ASP A 143 -12.27 6.63 -5.47
CA ASP A 143 -12.20 8.06 -5.76
C ASP A 143 -13.42 8.76 -5.16
N THR A 144 -13.19 9.59 -4.15
CA THR A 144 -14.27 10.32 -3.47
C THR A 144 -14.91 11.40 -4.33
N ARG A 145 -14.33 11.73 -5.49
CA ARG A 145 -14.96 12.62 -6.49
C ARG A 145 -16.07 11.89 -7.24
N LEU A 146 -15.97 10.57 -7.34
CA LEU A 146 -16.97 9.70 -7.98
C LEU A 146 -17.96 9.16 -6.96
N ASP A 147 -17.48 8.81 -5.76
CA ASP A 147 -18.30 8.34 -4.64
C ASP A 147 -17.94 9.09 -3.33
N PRO A 148 -18.55 10.26 -3.08
CA PRO A 148 -18.30 11.02 -1.85
C PRO A 148 -18.66 10.27 -0.56
N ALA A 149 -19.56 9.27 -0.63
CA ALA A 149 -19.98 8.49 0.52
C ALA A 149 -18.93 7.44 0.94
N ALA A 150 -17.92 7.19 0.11
CA ALA A 150 -16.83 6.26 0.43
C ALA A 150 -16.03 6.69 1.67
N ILE A 151 -15.93 8.00 1.95
CA ILE A 151 -15.29 8.55 3.16
C ILE A 151 -16.23 9.60 3.77
N PRO A 152 -17.21 9.20 4.61
CA PRO A 152 -18.24 10.10 5.14
C PRO A 152 -17.70 11.25 6.01
N THR A 153 -16.51 11.08 6.58
CA THR A 153 -15.85 12.08 7.45
C THR A 153 -15.07 13.13 6.67
N MET A 154 -15.01 13.04 5.35
CA MET A 154 -14.24 13.96 4.52
C MET A 154 -14.92 15.33 4.45
N LYS A 155 -14.12 16.40 4.60
CA LYS A 155 -14.63 17.78 4.57
C LYS A 155 -15.15 18.13 3.17
N PRO A 156 -16.24 18.93 3.08
CA PRO A 156 -16.72 19.42 1.78
C PRO A 156 -15.62 20.11 0.96
N GLY A 157 -15.50 19.71 -0.31
CA GLY A 157 -14.48 20.23 -1.23
C GLY A 157 -13.08 19.64 -1.04
N ASP A 158 -12.89 18.68 -0.14
CA ASP A 158 -11.72 17.79 -0.14
C ASP A 158 -11.96 16.58 -1.04
N TYR A 159 -10.87 15.98 -1.54
CA TYR A 159 -10.93 14.75 -2.29
C TYR A 159 -9.74 13.86 -2.00
N PHE A 160 -9.95 12.56 -2.18
CA PHE A 160 -8.95 11.52 -2.14
C PHE A 160 -9.26 10.48 -3.21
N ALA A 161 -8.28 10.18 -4.05
CA ALA A 161 -8.35 9.14 -5.06
C ALA A 161 -7.12 8.24 -4.94
N VAL A 162 -7.33 6.93 -5.06
CA VAL A 162 -6.30 5.93 -4.82
C VAL A 162 -6.43 4.78 -5.80
N THR A 163 -5.28 4.24 -6.22
CA THR A 163 -5.20 2.87 -6.74
C THR A 163 -4.19 2.09 -5.93
N TRP A 164 -4.54 0.87 -5.59
CA TRP A 164 -3.63 -0.07 -4.95
C TRP A 164 -3.64 -1.37 -5.74
N GLY A 165 -2.51 -1.71 -6.37
CA GLY A 165 -2.44 -2.80 -7.33
C GLY A 165 -1.31 -3.76 -7.04
N TRP A 166 -1.53 -5.03 -7.34
CA TRP A 166 -0.55 -6.11 -7.30
C TRP A 166 -0.47 -6.79 -8.66
N PHE A 167 0.75 -7.01 -9.15
CA PHE A 167 1.05 -7.53 -10.47
C PHE A 167 2.01 -8.70 -10.34
N LEU A 168 1.64 -9.82 -10.95
CA LEU A 168 2.38 -11.08 -10.88
C LEU A 168 3.05 -11.33 -12.22
N GLU A 169 4.37 -11.50 -12.20
CA GLU A 169 5.15 -11.82 -13.40
C GLU A 169 5.93 -13.10 -13.17
N GLU A 170 5.78 -14.06 -14.07
CA GLU A 170 6.54 -15.31 -14.01
C GLU A 170 7.99 -15.04 -14.41
N ILE A 171 8.94 -15.51 -13.58
CA ILE A 171 10.37 -15.54 -13.94
C ILE A 171 10.69 -16.92 -14.51
N ASP A 172 10.23 -17.97 -13.83
CA ASP A 172 10.29 -19.37 -14.25
C ASP A 172 9.16 -20.18 -13.57
N ALA A 173 9.09 -21.48 -13.85
CA ALA A 173 8.03 -22.36 -13.34
C ALA A 173 7.92 -22.43 -11.80
N HIS A 174 8.93 -21.97 -11.06
CA HIS A 174 8.99 -22.01 -9.60
C HIS A 174 9.31 -20.66 -8.96
N THR A 175 9.47 -19.61 -9.75
CA THR A 175 9.87 -18.29 -9.27
C THR A 175 9.08 -17.22 -9.99
N MET A 176 8.58 -16.27 -9.22
CA MET A 176 7.82 -15.16 -9.76
C MET A 176 8.21 -13.84 -9.09
N ARG A 177 7.88 -12.75 -9.77
CA ARG A 177 8.05 -11.39 -9.31
C ARG A 177 6.69 -10.81 -8.93
N LEU A 178 6.52 -10.44 -7.67
CA LEU A 178 5.33 -9.74 -7.19
C LEU A 178 5.66 -8.26 -7.08
N ILE A 179 4.96 -7.45 -7.87
CA ILE A 179 5.08 -5.99 -7.89
C ILE A 179 3.81 -5.41 -7.28
N GLU A 180 3.97 -4.47 -6.37
CA GLU A 180 2.90 -3.67 -5.79
C GLU A 180 3.04 -2.23 -6.28
N ARG A 181 1.92 -1.56 -6.54
CA ARG A 181 1.88 -0.14 -6.86
C ARG A 181 0.74 0.55 -6.13
N TRP A 182 1.10 1.51 -5.31
CA TRP A 182 0.18 2.42 -4.67
C TRP A 182 0.31 3.82 -5.27
N ARG A 183 -0.82 4.35 -5.78
CA ARG A 183 -0.92 5.73 -6.28
C ARG A 183 -2.00 6.46 -5.53
N ALA A 184 -1.74 7.69 -5.11
CA ALA A 184 -2.73 8.52 -4.47
C ALA A 184 -2.69 9.97 -4.96
N ASP A 185 -3.88 10.55 -5.10
CA ASP A 185 -4.12 11.95 -5.40
C ASP A 185 -5.07 12.52 -4.35
N TRP A 186 -4.77 13.72 -3.86
CA TRP A 186 -5.56 14.40 -2.83
C TRP A 186 -5.56 15.90 -3.05
N LYS A 187 -6.47 16.61 -2.40
CA LYS A 187 -6.52 18.07 -2.49
C LYS A 187 -5.18 18.69 -2.05
N PRO A 188 -4.57 19.57 -2.85
CA PRO A 188 -3.33 20.22 -2.45
C PRO A 188 -3.58 21.19 -1.30
N SER A 189 -3.22 20.77 -0.09
CA SER A 189 -3.13 21.64 1.08
C SER A 189 -1.84 21.33 1.85
N LEU A 190 -1.25 22.33 2.50
CA LEU A 190 0.01 22.13 3.24
C LEU A 190 -0.19 21.12 4.38
N GLN A 191 -1.29 21.23 5.12
CA GLN A 191 -1.63 20.32 6.21
C GLN A 191 -1.78 18.88 5.72
N GLN A 192 -2.56 18.62 4.66
CA GLN A 192 -2.72 17.27 4.13
C GLN A 192 -1.42 16.77 3.52
N THR A 193 -0.65 17.62 2.84
CA THR A 193 0.64 17.22 2.26
C THR A 193 1.63 16.78 3.34
N ILE A 194 1.71 17.50 4.46
CA ILE A 194 2.53 17.11 5.60
C ILE A 194 2.00 15.81 6.21
N PHE A 195 0.69 15.71 6.45
CA PHE A 195 0.09 14.51 7.01
C PHE A 195 0.36 13.27 6.15
N MET A 196 0.09 13.36 4.85
CA MET A 196 0.35 12.30 3.89
C MET A 196 1.82 11.92 3.93
N ARG A 197 2.73 12.86 3.64
CA ARG A 197 4.16 12.59 3.47
C ARG A 197 4.89 12.15 4.74
N ALA A 198 4.54 12.70 5.89
CA ALA A 198 5.28 12.46 7.13
C ALA A 198 4.70 11.30 7.95
N PHE A 199 3.42 10.94 7.74
CA PHE A 199 2.75 9.92 8.56
C PHE A 199 2.13 8.80 7.72
N LEU A 200 1.32 9.15 6.72
CA LEU A 200 0.60 8.13 5.95
C LEU A 200 1.54 7.33 5.04
N GLU A 201 2.44 7.97 4.27
CA GLU A 201 3.39 7.25 3.41
C GLU A 201 4.32 6.32 4.23
N PRO A 202 4.90 6.75 5.37
CA PRO A 202 5.71 5.86 6.18
C PRO A 202 4.96 4.72 6.82
N GLY A 203 3.75 4.98 7.31
CA GLY A 203 2.87 3.95 7.84
C GLY A 203 2.55 2.92 6.76
N ALA A 204 2.04 3.38 5.61
CA ALA A 204 1.71 2.53 4.47
C ALA A 204 2.90 1.68 4.02
N PHE A 205 4.08 2.27 3.86
CA PHE A 205 5.30 1.53 3.49
C PHE A 205 5.61 0.36 4.44
N LEU A 206 5.53 0.58 5.76
CA LEU A 206 5.80 -0.48 6.72
C LEU A 206 4.80 -1.63 6.59
N MET A 207 3.52 -1.30 6.39
CA MET A 207 2.44 -2.26 6.23
C MET A 207 2.56 -3.03 4.91
N GLU A 208 2.72 -2.33 3.78
CA GLU A 208 2.90 -2.87 2.43
C GLU A 208 4.12 -3.79 2.36
N ARG A 209 5.25 -3.35 2.91
CA ARG A 209 6.47 -4.16 2.98
C ARG A 209 6.22 -5.44 3.76
N LYS A 210 5.57 -5.38 4.92
CA LYS A 210 5.29 -6.58 5.73
C LYS A 210 4.30 -7.50 5.03
N MET A 211 3.26 -6.96 4.40
CA MET A 211 2.30 -7.71 3.57
C MET A 211 3.01 -8.50 2.47
N LEU A 212 3.87 -7.85 1.67
CA LEU A 212 4.61 -8.53 0.59
C LEU A 212 5.50 -9.65 1.12
N LEU A 213 6.20 -9.42 2.23
CA LEU A 213 7.02 -10.44 2.87
C LEU A 213 6.18 -11.56 3.48
N GLY A 214 5.00 -11.25 4.02
CA GLY A 214 4.07 -12.23 4.58
C GLY A 214 3.42 -13.12 3.52
N ILE A 215 3.16 -12.58 2.33
CA ILE A 215 2.73 -13.36 1.15
C ILE A 215 3.88 -14.28 0.70
N LYS A 216 5.09 -13.74 0.58
CA LYS A 216 6.29 -14.51 0.20
C LYS A 216 6.49 -15.71 1.13
N GLU A 217 6.52 -15.48 2.44
CA GLU A 217 6.74 -16.51 3.45
C GLU A 217 5.72 -17.65 3.36
N ARG A 218 4.43 -17.31 3.22
CA ARG A 218 3.34 -18.29 3.11
C ARG A 218 3.36 -19.07 1.81
N ALA A 219 3.61 -18.38 0.69
CA ALA A 219 3.70 -19.01 -0.62
C ALA A 219 4.91 -19.95 -0.72
N GLU A 220 6.05 -19.60 -0.13
CA GLU A 220 7.25 -20.44 -0.16
C GLU A 220 7.14 -21.65 0.77
N SER A 221 6.49 -21.48 1.92
CA SER A 221 6.32 -22.56 2.90
C SER A 221 5.42 -23.70 2.40
N ALA A 222 4.41 -23.38 1.59
CA ALA A 222 3.51 -24.38 1.00
C ALA A 222 4.16 -25.20 -0.14
N ARG A 223 5.44 -24.96 -0.51
CA ARG A 223 6.23 -25.91 -1.33
C ARG A 223 6.84 -27.06 -0.53
N THR A 224 6.99 -26.89 0.78
CA THR A 224 7.67 -27.87 1.65
C THR A 224 6.70 -28.87 2.27
N SER A 225 5.39 -28.62 2.18
CA SER A 225 4.30 -29.48 2.67
C SER A 225 3.81 -30.47 1.63
#